data_AF-A0A955XLL1-F1
#
_entry.id   AF-A0A955XLL1-F1
#
_cell.length_a   1.000
_cell.length_b   1.000
_cell.length_c   1.000
_cell.angle_alpha   90.00
_cell.angle_beta   90.00
_cell.angle_gamma   90.00
#
_symmetry.space_group_name_H-M   'P 1'
#
loop_
_entity.id
_entity.type
_entity.pdbx_description
1 polymer ?
#
loop_
_entity_poly.entity_id
_entity_poly.type
_entity_poly.pdbx_seq_one_letter_code
_entity_poly.pdbx_strand_id
1 'polypeptide(L)'
;MIEDRPTPTIASEADAMREIRAMLGLGQSRSSESVVEAVRQLAGLRLGVVLQRAHADARAKGWHIRADWSDPQRQLAGLMLIATEIAEAAECVRVGQIGPMHGPDGKPEGLPSELADVVIRLGDYAGAMGIDLEAAVIEKAAYNKHRPQRHGGKLA
;
A
#
# COMPACT_ATOMS: atom_id res chain seq x y z
N MET A 1 47.51 -13.50 0.13
CA MET A 1 47.13 -12.55 1.18
C MET A 1 45.69 -12.17 0.92
N ILE A 2 44.77 -12.59 1.76
CA ILE A 2 43.34 -12.29 1.62
C ILE A 2 43.12 -11.02 2.45
N GLU A 3 42.74 -9.92 1.80
CA GLU A 3 42.39 -8.67 2.46
C GLU A 3 41.04 -8.83 3.18
N ASP A 4 41.07 -8.63 4.49
CA ASP A 4 39.90 -8.62 5.37
C ASP A 4 39.08 -7.35 5.07
N ARG A 5 37.86 -7.50 4.53
CA ARG A 5 36.96 -6.35 4.33
C ARG A 5 36.22 -6.08 5.64
N PRO A 6 36.23 -4.83 6.15
CA PRO A 6 35.55 -4.52 7.41
C PRO A 6 34.03 -4.67 7.25
N THR A 7 33.42 -5.35 8.22
CA THR A 7 31.96 -5.46 8.39
C THR A 7 31.39 -4.05 8.62
N PRO A 8 30.35 -3.61 7.88
CA PRO A 8 29.81 -2.27 8.05
C PRO A 8 29.18 -2.13 9.45
N THR A 9 29.67 -1.16 10.20
CA THR A 9 29.17 -0.81 11.53
C THR A 9 27.74 -0.30 11.40
N ILE A 10 26.79 -0.95 12.09
CA ILE A 10 25.41 -0.49 12.18
C ILE A 10 25.44 0.88 12.88
N ALA A 11 25.04 1.94 12.18
CA ALA A 11 24.88 3.26 12.80
C ALA A 11 23.97 3.12 14.03
N SER A 12 24.35 3.74 15.15
CA SER A 12 23.59 3.59 16.39
C SER A 12 22.14 4.04 16.20
N GLU A 13 21.20 3.51 16.97
CA GLU A 13 19.79 3.92 16.93
C GLU A 13 19.64 5.44 17.09
N ALA A 14 20.53 6.07 17.86
CA ALA A 14 20.61 7.51 18.04
C ALA A 14 21.04 8.28 16.77
N ASP A 15 21.88 7.68 15.92
CA ASP A 15 22.31 8.27 14.66
C ASP A 15 21.19 8.20 13.61
N ALA A 16 20.54 7.03 13.50
CA ALA A 16 19.38 6.87 12.63
C ALA A 16 18.26 7.87 12.99
N MET A 17 18.03 8.09 14.29
CA MET A 17 17.00 9.01 14.76
C MET A 17 17.37 10.49 14.54
N ARG A 18 18.66 10.84 14.53
CA ARG A 18 19.13 12.18 14.15
C ARG A 18 18.93 12.44 12.66
N GLU A 19 19.23 11.45 11.83
CA GLU A 19 19.11 11.55 10.38
C GLU A 19 17.65 11.72 9.95
N ILE A 20 16.73 10.95 10.54
CA ILE A 20 15.29 11.05 10.30
C ILE A 20 14.77 12.45 10.69
N ARG A 21 15.20 12.99 11.85
CA ARG A 21 14.79 14.34 12.28
C ARG A 21 15.28 15.45 11.34
N ALA A 22 16.50 15.31 10.83
CA ALA A 22 17.08 16.25 9.86
C ALA A 22 16.33 16.21 8.51
N MET A 23 16.00 15.02 8.01
CA MET A 23 15.25 14.85 6.76
C MET A 23 13.84 15.44 6.80
N LEU A 24 13.22 15.50 7.99
CA LEU A 24 11.85 15.98 8.18
C LEU A 24 11.76 17.46 8.56
N GLY A 25 12.88 18.17 8.69
CA GLY A 25 12.91 19.61 9.01
C GLY A 25 12.36 19.97 10.39
N LEU A 26 12.38 19.04 11.35
CA LEU A 26 11.84 19.25 12.70
C LEU A 26 12.91 19.83 13.62
N GLY A 27 12.73 21.09 14.05
CA GLY A 27 13.56 21.72 15.08
C GLY A 27 13.33 21.13 16.48
N GLN A 28 14.25 21.39 17.42
CA GLN A 28 14.34 20.84 18.78
C GLN A 28 13.16 21.16 19.73
N SER A 29 12.12 21.85 19.27
CA SER A 29 10.97 22.20 20.12
C SER A 29 9.69 22.29 19.30
N ARG A 30 8.89 21.23 19.36
CA ARG A 30 7.43 21.30 19.29
C ARG A 30 6.87 20.31 20.32
N SER A 31 5.68 20.58 20.85
CA SER A 31 5.05 19.77 21.91
C SER A 31 5.10 18.27 21.58
N SER A 32 5.21 17.42 22.59
CA SER A 32 5.21 15.95 22.45
C SER A 32 4.05 15.44 21.59
N GLU A 33 2.90 16.11 21.64
CA GLU A 33 1.73 15.87 20.79
C GLU A 33 2.01 16.02 19.30
N SER A 34 2.78 17.04 18.87
CA SER A 34 3.10 17.28 17.46
C SER A 34 4.10 16.28 16.89
N VAL A 35 5.00 15.75 17.73
CA VAL A 35 5.96 14.69 17.34
C VAL A 35 5.24 13.36 17.28
N VAL A 36 4.34 13.07 18.22
CA VAL A 36 3.48 11.88 18.16
C VAL A 36 2.56 11.94 16.95
N GLU A 37 2.03 13.11 16.59
CA GLU A 37 1.22 13.30 15.39
C GLU A 37 2.06 13.19 14.10
N ALA A 38 3.26 13.74 14.04
CA ALA A 38 4.17 13.55 12.91
C ALA A 38 4.64 12.09 12.78
N VAL A 39 4.91 11.40 13.89
CA VAL A 39 5.21 9.96 13.92
C VAL A 39 3.99 9.15 13.52
N ARG A 40 2.76 9.54 13.92
CA ARG A 40 1.52 8.93 13.43
C ARG A 40 1.24 9.23 11.96
N GLN A 41 1.70 10.35 11.41
CA GLN A 41 1.60 10.66 9.98
C GLN A 41 2.65 9.91 9.15
N LEU A 42 3.84 9.65 9.71
CA LEU A 42 4.88 8.79 9.13
C LEU A 42 4.62 7.29 9.32
N ALA A 43 3.95 6.91 10.42
CA ALA A 43 3.58 5.54 10.78
C ALA A 43 2.13 5.19 10.40
N GLY A 44 1.32 6.17 9.98
CA GLY A 44 -0.12 6.06 9.71
C GLY A 44 -0.44 5.42 8.37
N LEU A 45 0.36 4.43 7.97
CA LEU A 45 0.34 3.70 6.71
C LEU A 45 1.00 4.47 5.56
N ARG A 46 2.32 4.29 5.44
CA ARG A 46 2.93 4.35 4.09
C ARG A 46 2.18 3.32 3.24
N LEU A 47 1.79 3.68 2.03
CA LEU A 47 1.08 2.78 1.11
C LEU A 47 1.77 1.42 1.04
N GLY A 48 3.11 1.41 1.02
CA GLY A 48 3.92 0.19 1.07
C GLY A 48 3.61 -0.73 2.27
N VAL A 49 3.32 -0.21 3.45
CA VAL A 49 2.98 -1.01 4.64
C VAL A 49 1.63 -1.72 4.46
N VAL A 50 0.61 -1.03 3.94
CA VAL A 50 -0.71 -1.63 3.66
C VAL A 50 -0.56 -2.76 2.66
N LEU A 51 0.15 -2.50 1.56
CA LEU A 51 0.32 -3.45 0.47
C LEU A 51 1.10 -4.69 0.93
N GLN A 52 2.20 -4.50 1.66
CA GLN A 52 3.00 -5.60 2.21
C GLN A 52 2.19 -6.43 3.23
N ARG A 53 1.39 -5.75 4.05
CA ARG A 53 0.55 -6.43 5.05
C ARG A 53 -0.52 -7.30 4.42
N ALA A 54 -1.19 -6.79 3.39
CA ALA A 54 -2.21 -7.54 2.65
C ALA A 54 -1.67 -8.89 2.14
N HIS A 55 -0.51 -8.87 1.50
CA HIS A 55 0.14 -10.09 1.03
C HIS A 55 0.59 -11.00 2.18
N ALA A 56 1.16 -10.43 3.25
CA ALA A 56 1.58 -11.20 4.41
C ALA A 56 0.40 -11.94 5.08
N ASP A 57 -0.73 -11.27 5.25
CA ASP A 57 -1.95 -11.87 5.82
C ASP A 57 -2.54 -12.94 4.88
N ALA A 58 -2.50 -12.74 3.56
CA ALA A 58 -2.92 -13.74 2.58
C ALA A 58 -2.05 -15.00 2.65
N ARG A 59 -0.73 -14.86 2.77
CA ARG A 59 0.20 -15.98 3.02
C ARG A 59 -0.09 -16.68 4.35
N ALA A 60 -0.31 -15.93 5.42
CA ALA A 60 -0.61 -16.50 6.74
C ALA A 60 -1.90 -17.33 6.73
N LYS A 61 -2.88 -16.93 5.93
CA LYS A 61 -4.14 -17.68 5.69
C LYS A 61 -4.00 -18.85 4.71
N GLY A 62 -2.82 -19.06 4.13
CA GLY A 62 -2.50 -20.21 3.28
C GLY A 62 -2.87 -20.05 1.80
N TRP A 63 -3.28 -18.86 1.35
CA TRP A 63 -3.75 -18.64 -0.04
C TRP A 63 -2.68 -18.88 -1.12
N HIS A 64 -1.39 -18.92 -0.74
CA HIS A 64 -0.26 -19.10 -1.66
C HIS A 64 0.49 -20.43 -1.50
N ILE A 65 0.05 -21.36 -0.62
CA ILE A 65 0.78 -22.62 -0.35
C ILE A 65 1.01 -23.47 -1.61
N ARG A 66 0.08 -23.40 -2.58
CA ARG A 66 0.16 -24.15 -3.85
C ARG A 66 0.04 -23.21 -5.06
N ALA A 67 0.35 -21.93 -4.88
CA ALA A 67 0.23 -20.96 -5.95
C ALA A 67 1.48 -20.98 -6.82
N ASP A 68 1.30 -21.26 -8.10
CA ASP A 68 2.31 -21.01 -9.12
C ASP A 68 2.03 -19.65 -9.76
N TRP A 69 2.81 -18.63 -9.40
CA TRP A 69 2.68 -17.28 -9.95
C TRP A 69 3.47 -17.08 -11.25
N SER A 70 4.15 -18.12 -11.75
CA SER A 70 4.68 -18.14 -13.11
C SER A 70 3.61 -18.51 -14.15
N ASP A 71 2.51 -19.13 -13.72
CA ASP A 71 1.36 -19.50 -14.54
C ASP A 71 0.51 -18.26 -14.93
N PRO A 72 0.40 -17.90 -16.23
CA PRO A 72 -0.41 -16.77 -16.67
C PRO A 72 -1.88 -16.88 -16.25
N GLN A 73 -2.45 -18.07 -16.17
CA GLN A 73 -3.84 -18.28 -15.76
C GLN A 73 -4.03 -17.86 -14.31
N ARG A 74 -3.07 -18.16 -13.44
CA ARG A 74 -3.07 -17.70 -12.04
C ARG A 74 -2.92 -16.19 -11.95
N GLN A 75 -2.02 -15.60 -12.75
CA GLN A 75 -1.84 -14.15 -12.81
C GLN A 75 -3.14 -13.44 -13.24
N LEU A 76 -3.83 -13.97 -14.25
CA LEU A 76 -5.12 -13.46 -14.71
C LEU A 76 -6.21 -13.63 -13.66
N ALA A 77 -6.27 -14.78 -12.98
CA ALA A 77 -7.22 -15.00 -11.89
C ALA A 77 -7.03 -13.98 -10.75
N GLY A 78 -5.78 -13.66 -10.39
CA GLY A 78 -5.48 -12.62 -9.41
C GLY A 78 -5.97 -11.23 -9.83
N LEU A 79 -5.77 -10.85 -11.11
CA LEU A 79 -6.31 -9.60 -11.65
C LEU A 79 -7.84 -9.59 -11.63
N MET A 80 -8.48 -10.73 -11.87
CA MET A 80 -9.93 -10.83 -11.88
C MET A 80 -10.55 -10.74 -10.49
N LEU A 81 -9.84 -11.21 -9.45
CA LEU A 81 -10.25 -10.97 -8.06
C LEU A 81 -10.23 -9.48 -7.70
N ILE A 82 -9.29 -8.69 -8.23
CA ILE A 82 -9.30 -7.23 -8.03
C ILE A 82 -10.53 -6.61 -8.72
N ALA A 83 -10.84 -7.07 -9.94
CA ALA A 83 -11.98 -6.57 -10.70
C ALA A 83 -13.32 -6.88 -10.04
N THR A 84 -13.44 -8.00 -9.31
CA THR A 84 -14.66 -8.30 -8.55
C THR A 84 -14.86 -7.34 -7.40
N GLU A 85 -13.82 -6.93 -6.65
CA GLU A 85 -13.98 -5.91 -5.59
C GLU A 85 -14.40 -4.55 -6.16
N ILE A 86 -13.92 -4.20 -7.37
CA ILE A 86 -14.39 -3.01 -8.09
C ILE A 86 -15.87 -3.13 -8.46
N ALA A 87 -16.33 -4.33 -8.84
CA ALA A 87 -17.73 -4.56 -9.13
C ALA A 87 -18.61 -4.44 -7.88
N GLU A 88 -18.13 -4.89 -6.71
CA GLU A 88 -18.81 -4.70 -5.41
C GLU A 88 -18.88 -3.22 -5.01
N ALA A 89 -17.81 -2.46 -5.24
CA ALA A 89 -17.82 -1.01 -5.06
C ALA A 89 -18.83 -0.31 -6.01
N ALA A 90 -18.90 -0.73 -7.27
CA ALA A 90 -19.88 -0.21 -8.23
C ALA A 90 -21.32 -0.56 -7.82
N GLU A 91 -21.53 -1.76 -7.27
CA GLU A 91 -22.82 -2.18 -6.73
C GLU A 91 -23.24 -1.29 -5.55
N CYS A 92 -22.33 -0.98 -4.63
CA CYS A 92 -22.59 -0.04 -3.53
C CYS A 92 -23.10 1.32 -4.05
N VAL A 93 -22.49 1.85 -5.11
CA VAL A 93 -22.96 3.08 -5.76
C VAL A 93 -24.36 2.89 -6.35
N ARG A 94 -24.62 1.77 -7.05
CA ARG A 94 -25.90 1.46 -7.68
C ARG A 94 -27.05 1.42 -6.67
N VAL A 95 -26.82 0.90 -5.47
CA VAL A 95 -27.83 0.76 -4.41
C VAL A 95 -27.83 1.90 -3.39
N GLY A 96 -26.94 2.89 -3.53
CA GLY A 96 -26.88 4.06 -2.65
C GLY A 96 -26.13 3.83 -1.32
N GLN A 97 -25.36 2.75 -1.20
CA GLN A 97 -24.50 2.44 -0.05
C GLN A 97 -23.15 3.15 -0.12
N ILE A 98 -23.18 4.48 -0.21
CA ILE A 98 -21.99 5.32 -0.44
C ILE A 98 -21.18 5.63 0.82
N GLY A 99 -21.76 5.43 2.01
CA GLY A 99 -21.12 5.70 3.31
C GLY A 99 -20.60 4.43 3.99
N PRO A 100 -19.80 4.59 5.06
CA PRO A 100 -19.37 3.46 5.87
C PRO A 100 -20.59 2.85 6.60
N MET A 101 -20.69 1.52 6.57
CA MET A 101 -21.71 0.79 7.31
C MET A 101 -21.16 -0.54 7.83
N HIS A 102 -21.96 -1.25 8.62
CA HIS A 102 -21.61 -2.58 9.10
C HIS A 102 -22.80 -3.52 8.93
N GLY A 103 -22.53 -4.75 8.51
CA GLY A 103 -23.51 -5.83 8.41
C GLY A 103 -23.99 -6.32 9.79
N PRO A 104 -24.97 -7.24 9.82
CA PRO A 104 -25.53 -7.78 11.07
C PRO A 104 -24.52 -8.50 11.97
N ASP A 105 -23.42 -8.99 11.40
CA ASP A 105 -22.31 -9.65 12.08
C ASP A 105 -21.18 -8.68 12.49
N GLY A 106 -21.34 -7.38 12.22
CA GLY A 106 -20.34 -6.36 12.46
C GLY A 106 -19.25 -6.29 11.38
N LYS A 107 -19.40 -6.99 10.25
CA LYS A 107 -18.48 -6.84 9.11
C LYS A 107 -18.57 -5.41 8.54
N PRO A 108 -17.46 -4.70 8.31
CA PRO A 108 -17.47 -3.45 7.54
C PRO A 108 -18.05 -3.68 6.15
N GLU A 109 -18.91 -2.76 5.71
CA GLU A 109 -19.63 -2.80 4.43
C GLU A 109 -19.77 -1.37 3.85
N GLY A 110 -20.27 -1.30 2.63
CA GLY A 110 -20.49 -0.06 1.88
C GLY A 110 -19.26 0.37 1.09
N LEU A 111 -19.42 1.40 0.26
CA LEU A 111 -18.41 1.83 -0.70
C LEU A 111 -16.99 1.99 -0.11
N PRO A 112 -16.79 2.58 1.09
CA PRO A 112 -15.45 2.67 1.67
C PRO A 112 -14.80 1.31 1.97
N SER A 113 -15.60 0.30 2.36
CA SER A 113 -15.11 -1.06 2.61
C SER A 113 -14.67 -1.72 1.30
N GLU A 114 -15.49 -1.65 0.26
CA GLU A 114 -15.18 -2.27 -1.03
C GLU A 114 -13.94 -1.63 -1.69
N LEU A 115 -13.78 -0.30 -1.57
CA LEU A 115 -12.56 0.37 -2.02
C LEU A 115 -11.32 -0.07 -1.22
N ALA A 116 -11.47 -0.40 0.06
CA ALA A 116 -10.38 -0.95 0.86
C ALA A 116 -10.02 -2.37 0.38
N ASP A 117 -11.02 -3.21 0.07
CA ASP A 117 -10.82 -4.55 -0.46
C ASP A 117 -10.07 -4.53 -1.81
N VAL A 118 -10.36 -3.56 -2.69
CA VAL A 118 -9.56 -3.32 -3.91
C VAL A 118 -8.08 -3.10 -3.60
N VAL A 119 -7.77 -2.22 -2.63
CA VAL A 119 -6.38 -1.93 -2.24
C VAL A 119 -5.70 -3.16 -1.64
N ILE A 120 -6.43 -3.93 -0.82
CA ILE A 120 -5.93 -5.17 -0.21
C ILE A 120 -5.62 -6.20 -1.31
N ARG A 121 -6.51 -6.39 -2.30
CA ARG A 121 -6.26 -7.30 -3.43
C ARG A 121 -5.08 -6.85 -4.28
N LEU A 122 -4.94 -5.55 -4.53
CA LEU A 122 -3.78 -5.00 -5.22
C LEU A 122 -2.48 -5.28 -4.46
N GLY A 123 -2.49 -5.11 -3.13
CA GLY A 123 -1.35 -5.40 -2.28
C GLY A 123 -0.95 -6.87 -2.29
N ASP A 124 -1.93 -7.77 -2.15
CA ASP A 124 -1.70 -9.20 -2.23
C ASP A 124 -1.14 -9.63 -3.60
N TYR A 125 -1.78 -9.17 -4.68
CA TYR A 125 -1.35 -9.47 -6.04
C TYR A 125 0.07 -8.95 -6.32
N ALA A 126 0.37 -7.70 -5.98
CA ALA A 126 1.69 -7.12 -6.15
C ALA A 126 2.75 -7.88 -5.36
N GLY A 127 2.45 -8.23 -4.10
CA GLY A 127 3.35 -9.02 -3.26
C GLY A 127 3.62 -10.41 -3.84
N ALA A 128 2.58 -11.07 -4.36
CA ALA A 128 2.71 -12.38 -4.99
C ALA A 128 3.51 -12.35 -6.30
N MET A 129 3.43 -11.24 -7.04
CA MET A 129 4.18 -11.00 -8.28
C MET A 129 5.58 -10.42 -8.06
N GLY A 130 5.96 -10.10 -6.81
CA GLY A 130 7.23 -9.44 -6.50
C GLY A 130 7.32 -7.99 -7.02
N ILE A 131 6.19 -7.32 -7.18
CA ILE A 131 6.11 -5.95 -7.70
C ILE A 131 6.18 -4.95 -6.52
N ASP A 132 7.13 -4.01 -6.60
CA ASP A 132 7.13 -2.83 -5.73
C ASP A 132 6.09 -1.81 -6.24
N LEU A 133 4.84 -2.03 -5.82
CA LEU A 133 3.71 -1.22 -6.28
C LEU A 133 3.77 0.21 -5.73
N GLU A 134 4.35 0.45 -4.55
CA GLU A 134 4.53 1.82 -4.03
C GLU A 134 5.48 2.60 -4.92
N ALA A 135 6.65 2.03 -5.26
CA ALA A 135 7.60 2.65 -6.18
C ALA A 135 6.98 2.90 -7.56
N ALA A 136 6.26 1.92 -8.11
CA ALA A 136 5.61 2.04 -9.41
C ALA A 136 4.54 3.15 -9.43
N VAL A 137 3.75 3.30 -8.35
CA VAL A 137 2.78 4.39 -8.21
C VAL A 137 3.47 5.75 -8.16
N ILE A 138 4.55 5.88 -7.37
CA ILE A 138 5.32 7.14 -7.26
C ILE A 138 5.89 7.55 -8.61
N GLU A 139 6.55 6.61 -9.30
CA GLU A 139 7.11 6.84 -10.64
C GLU A 139 6.01 7.26 -11.63
N LYS A 140 4.90 6.52 -11.66
CA LYS A 140 3.78 6.81 -12.57
C LYS A 140 3.14 8.16 -12.29
N ALA A 141 2.97 8.51 -11.01
CA ALA A 141 2.43 9.80 -10.60
C ALA A 141 3.35 10.95 -11.01
N ALA A 142 4.67 10.81 -10.85
CA ALA A 142 5.65 11.79 -11.29
C ALA A 142 5.61 11.98 -12.82
N TYR A 143 5.51 10.89 -13.58
CA TYR A 143 5.33 10.95 -15.03
C TYR A 143 4.01 11.64 -15.43
N ASN A 144 2.90 11.31 -14.75
CA ASN A 144 1.58 11.88 -15.06
C ASN A 144 1.52 13.41 -14.86
N LYS A 145 2.33 14.00 -13.97
CA LYS A 145 2.44 15.47 -13.80
C LYS A 145 2.87 16.20 -15.08
N HIS A 146 3.62 15.52 -15.94
CA HIS A 146 4.14 16.08 -17.19
C HIS A 146 3.23 15.79 -18.39
N ARG A 147 2.10 15.09 -18.20
CA ARG A 147 1.14 14.85 -19.28
C ARG A 147 0.40 16.15 -19.62
N PRO A 148 0.12 16.40 -20.91
CA PRO A 148 -0.80 17.47 -21.29
C PRO A 148 -2.12 17.32 -20.54
N GLN A 149 -2.71 18.44 -20.12
CA GLN A 149 -4.03 18.44 -19.50
C GLN A 149 -5.00 17.67 -20.39
N ARG A 150 -5.74 16.71 -19.81
CA ARG A 150 -6.77 15.91 -20.50
C ARG A 150 -6.20 15.13 -21.69
N HIS A 151 -5.09 14.42 -21.50
CA HIS A 151 -4.55 13.52 -22.52
C HIS A 151 -5.65 12.56 -23.03
N GLY A 152 -6.06 12.71 -24.29
CA GLY A 152 -7.12 11.92 -24.92
C GLY A 152 -8.56 12.45 -24.74
N GLY A 153 -8.77 13.64 -24.18
CA GLY A 153 -10.08 14.30 -24.13
C GLY A 153 -11.14 13.63 -23.24
N LYS A 154 -10.77 12.64 -22.43
CA LYS A 154 -11.70 11.90 -21.57
C LYS A 154 -12.04 12.70 -20.31
N LEU A 155 -13.32 12.65 -19.91
CA LEU A 155 -13.77 13.10 -18.59
C LEU A 155 -13.45 12.01 -17.56
N ALA A 156 -13.11 12.44 -16.33
CA ALA A 156 -12.94 11.55 -15.19
C ALA A 156 -14.31 11.10 -14.67
#